data_AF-A0A969AJQ6-F1
#
_entry.id   AF-A0A969AJQ6-F1
#
_cell.length_a   1.000
_cell.length_b   1.000
_cell.length_c   1.000
_cell.angle_alpha   90.00
_cell.angle_beta   90.00
_cell.angle_gamma   90.00
#
_symmetry.space_group_name_H-M   'P 1'
#
loop_
_entity.id
_entity.type
_entity.pdbx_description
1 polymer ?
#
loop_
_entity_poly.entity_id
_entity_poly.type
_entity_poly.pdbx_seq_one_letter_code
_entity_poly.pdbx_strand_id
1 'polypeptide(L)'
;MAFTICRIQKIKSWGALSRSFSHTDRKVNTANANPQIKNLEVIGNCDNLDLEMKVRNKIGSQKYRSDAVLAVEMLLSASAEYFRPYAAHEGGSYDKQRLDDFVKAVVEWLDNSWGDRIVKASLHLDEMTPHIHAYLVPLDERGKLNCKALFGTRVKMYQLQDS
;
A
#
# COMPACT_ATOMS: atom_id res chain seq x y z
N MET A 1 13.14 -11.30 17.18
CA MET A 1 12.14 -10.23 17.44
C MET A 1 11.53 -9.88 16.10
N ALA A 2 10.19 -9.83 16.00
CA ALA A 2 9.54 -9.43 14.76
C ALA A 2 9.40 -7.90 14.71
N PHE A 3 9.52 -7.34 13.52
CA PHE A 3 9.38 -5.92 13.24
C PHE A 3 8.24 -5.70 12.25
N THR A 4 7.55 -4.57 12.40
CA THR A 4 6.64 -4.05 11.39
C THR A 4 7.45 -3.36 10.30
N ILE A 5 7.00 -3.50 9.05
CA ILE A 5 7.62 -2.87 7.89
C ILE A 5 6.59 -1.91 7.29
N CYS A 6 6.86 -0.62 7.37
CA CYS A 6 6.08 0.42 6.70
C CYS A 6 7.03 1.28 5.85
N ARG A 7 6.94 1.16 4.53
CA ARG A 7 7.74 1.95 3.58
C ARG A 7 6.83 2.70 2.64
N ILE A 8 7.17 3.97 2.37
CA ILE A 8 6.45 4.78 1.38
C ILE A 8 7.28 5.04 0.12
N GLN A 9 6.59 5.12 -1.02
CA GLN A 9 7.15 5.55 -2.29
C GLN A 9 6.25 6.64 -2.92
N LYS A 10 6.86 7.79 -3.25
CA LYS A 10 6.16 8.94 -3.83
C LYS A 10 6.01 8.77 -5.34
N ILE A 11 4.79 8.86 -5.85
CA ILE A 11 4.47 8.75 -7.27
C ILE A 11 4.11 10.13 -7.81
N LYS A 12 4.89 10.63 -8.76
CA LYS A 12 4.78 11.99 -9.29
C LYS A 12 4.22 12.09 -10.72
N SER A 13 4.00 10.95 -11.38
CA SER A 13 3.50 10.93 -12.76
C SER A 13 2.55 9.76 -12.98
N TRP A 14 1.62 9.94 -13.92
CA TRP A 14 0.66 8.91 -14.31
C TRP A 14 1.37 7.65 -14.84
N GLY A 15 2.44 7.81 -15.63
CA GLY A 15 3.24 6.66 -16.08
C GLY A 15 3.99 5.94 -14.96
N ALA A 16 4.36 6.63 -13.86
CA ALA A 16 4.91 5.95 -12.68
C ALA A 16 3.82 5.22 -11.89
N LEU A 17 2.61 5.79 -11.81
CA LEU A 17 1.45 5.15 -11.19
C LEU A 17 1.06 3.88 -11.93
N SER A 18 0.90 3.95 -13.24
CA SER A 18 0.54 2.81 -14.08
C SER A 18 1.58 1.68 -14.01
N ARG A 19 2.88 2.00 -13.99
CA ARG A 19 3.95 0.99 -13.83
C ARG A 19 3.94 0.33 -12.46
N SER A 20 3.82 1.12 -11.38
CA SER A 20 3.69 0.60 -10.02
C SER A 20 2.45 -0.31 -9.92
N PHE A 21 1.31 0.16 -10.44
CA PHE A 21 0.09 -0.62 -10.42
C PHE A 21 0.17 -1.90 -11.25
N SER A 22 0.79 -1.86 -12.42
CA SER A 22 0.95 -3.04 -13.27
C SER A 22 1.77 -4.14 -12.60
N HIS A 23 2.71 -3.78 -11.73
CA HIS A 23 3.44 -4.74 -10.89
C HIS A 23 2.52 -5.31 -9.81
N THR A 24 1.79 -4.45 -9.09
CA THR A 24 0.89 -4.91 -8.00
C THR A 24 -0.32 -5.71 -8.48
N ASP A 25 -0.81 -5.41 -9.69
CA ASP A 25 -1.94 -6.07 -10.32
C ASP A 25 -1.50 -7.27 -11.19
N ARG A 26 -0.21 -7.63 -11.14
CA ARG A 26 0.41 -8.74 -11.90
C ARG A 26 0.15 -8.71 -13.42
N LYS A 27 0.01 -7.51 -13.99
CA LYS A 27 -0.06 -7.30 -15.45
C LYS A 27 1.29 -7.48 -16.14
N VAL A 28 2.37 -7.50 -15.37
CA VAL A 28 3.74 -7.77 -15.83
C VAL A 28 4.25 -9.04 -15.14
N ASN A 29 4.97 -9.87 -15.88
CA ASN A 29 5.58 -11.08 -15.33
C ASN A 29 6.53 -10.71 -14.19
N THR A 30 6.32 -11.30 -13.01
CA THR A 30 7.14 -11.08 -11.82
C THR A 30 7.80 -12.41 -11.45
N ALA A 31 9.12 -12.49 -11.58
CA ALA A 31 9.86 -13.77 -11.49
C ALA A 31 9.73 -14.48 -10.13
N ASN A 32 9.55 -13.72 -9.05
CA ASN A 32 9.39 -14.22 -7.69
C ASN A 32 7.92 -14.41 -7.26
N ALA A 33 6.96 -14.18 -8.16
CA ALA A 33 5.54 -14.37 -7.88
C ALA A 33 5.08 -15.74 -8.37
N ASN A 34 4.33 -16.45 -7.52
CA ASN A 34 3.68 -17.70 -7.88
C ASN A 34 2.34 -17.41 -8.58
N PRO A 35 2.20 -17.67 -9.89
CA PRO A 35 1.00 -17.31 -10.66
C PRO A 35 -0.25 -18.09 -10.26
N GLN A 36 -0.11 -19.17 -9.48
CA GLN A 36 -1.24 -19.97 -8.98
C GLN A 36 -1.89 -19.34 -7.73
N ILE A 37 -1.18 -18.45 -7.04
CA ILE A 37 -1.69 -17.79 -5.85
C ILE A 37 -2.35 -16.47 -6.24
N LYS A 38 -3.59 -16.27 -5.82
CA LYS A 38 -4.36 -15.07 -6.13
C LYS A 38 -4.21 -14.04 -5.00
N ASN A 39 -3.84 -12.82 -5.38
CA ASN A 39 -3.81 -11.67 -4.49
C ASN A 39 -5.23 -11.15 -4.20
N LEU A 40 -5.41 -10.55 -3.02
CA LEU A 40 -6.72 -10.12 -2.53
C LEU A 40 -6.77 -8.61 -2.43
N GLU A 41 -7.80 -7.98 -3.00
CA GLU A 41 -8.07 -6.56 -2.77
C GLU A 41 -8.82 -6.41 -1.44
N VAL A 42 -8.18 -5.76 -0.46
CA VAL A 42 -8.73 -5.57 0.89
C VAL A 42 -9.41 -4.20 1.04
N ILE A 43 -9.04 -3.22 0.22
CA ILE A 43 -9.71 -1.91 0.13
C ILE A 43 -9.84 -1.52 -1.35
N GLY A 44 -11.01 -1.01 -1.74
CA GLY A 44 -11.26 -0.40 -3.05
C GLY A 44 -12.14 -1.21 -4.00
N ASN A 45 -12.53 -2.46 -3.68
CA ASN A 45 -13.16 -3.38 -4.65
C ASN A 45 -14.64 -3.07 -4.99
N CYS A 46 -15.14 -1.85 -4.74
CA CYS A 46 -16.57 -1.53 -4.85
C CYS A 46 -17.01 -0.96 -6.21
N ASP A 47 -16.09 -0.43 -7.02
CA ASP A 47 -16.42 0.41 -8.17
C ASP A 47 -15.89 -0.10 -9.53
N ASN A 48 -15.18 -1.24 -9.56
CA ASN A 48 -14.50 -1.80 -10.74
C ASN A 48 -13.61 -0.78 -11.50
N LEU A 49 -13.21 0.32 -10.86
CA LEU A 49 -12.39 1.34 -11.49
C LEU A 49 -10.92 0.95 -11.44
N ASP A 50 -10.17 1.32 -12.48
CA ASP A 50 -8.71 1.23 -12.47
C ASP A 50 -8.10 2.21 -11.45
N LEU A 51 -6.91 1.90 -10.92
CA LEU A 51 -6.25 2.73 -9.91
C LEU A 51 -6.06 4.17 -10.39
N GLU A 52 -5.70 4.36 -11.66
CA GLU A 52 -5.54 5.71 -12.21
C GLU A 52 -6.85 6.51 -12.12
N MET A 53 -7.99 5.89 -12.45
CA MET A 53 -9.30 6.54 -12.34
C MET A 53 -9.64 6.86 -10.88
N LYS A 54 -9.37 5.96 -9.94
CA LYS A 54 -9.58 6.22 -8.51
C LYS A 54 -8.77 7.42 -8.03
N VAL A 55 -7.49 7.49 -8.40
CA VAL A 55 -6.60 8.62 -8.05
C VAL A 55 -7.09 9.92 -8.70
N ARG A 56 -7.49 9.89 -9.97
CA ARG A 56 -8.06 11.06 -10.67
C ARG A 56 -9.34 11.56 -10.01
N ASN A 57 -10.27 10.66 -9.71
CA ASN A 57 -11.53 10.99 -9.05
C ASN A 57 -11.28 11.60 -7.67
N LYS A 58 -10.32 11.06 -6.92
CA LYS A 58 -9.95 11.57 -5.59
C LYS A 58 -9.29 12.94 -5.65
N ILE A 59 -8.43 13.21 -6.64
CA ILE A 59 -7.82 14.54 -6.84
C ILE A 59 -8.88 15.56 -7.30
N GLY A 60 -9.82 15.13 -8.14
CA GLY A 60 -10.82 16.00 -8.75
C GLY A 60 -10.24 16.98 -9.78
N SER A 61 -10.95 18.07 -10.03
CA SER A 61 -10.60 19.08 -11.05
C SER A 61 -9.56 20.12 -10.57
N GLN A 62 -8.95 19.93 -9.41
CA GLN A 62 -8.03 20.91 -8.84
C GLN A 62 -6.75 21.06 -9.66
N LYS A 63 -6.25 22.30 -9.79
CA LYS A 63 -4.92 22.56 -10.35
C LYS A 63 -3.83 22.20 -9.33
N TYR A 64 -2.77 21.55 -9.80
CA TYR A 64 -1.59 21.22 -9.02
C TYR A 64 -0.32 21.44 -9.84
N ARG A 65 0.82 21.56 -9.14
CA ARG A 65 2.15 21.72 -9.74
C ARG A 65 2.55 20.48 -10.54
N SER A 66 3.31 20.67 -11.62
CA SER A 66 3.72 19.57 -12.53
C SER A 66 4.53 18.45 -11.84
N ASP A 67 5.21 18.76 -10.74
CA ASP A 67 5.99 17.83 -9.93
C ASP A 67 5.29 17.46 -8.61
N ALA A 68 3.96 17.64 -8.54
CA ALA A 68 3.16 17.21 -7.41
C ALA A 68 3.26 15.69 -7.23
N VAL A 69 3.20 15.23 -5.99
CA VAL A 69 3.03 13.81 -5.69
C VAL A 69 1.55 13.50 -5.85
N LEU A 70 1.20 12.72 -6.87
CA LEU A 70 -0.17 12.34 -7.21
C LEU A 70 -0.70 11.25 -6.27
N ALA A 71 0.17 10.30 -5.93
CA ALA A 71 -0.13 9.20 -5.03
C ALA A 71 1.11 8.80 -4.23
N VAL A 72 0.89 8.10 -3.13
CA VAL A 72 1.91 7.44 -2.31
C VAL A 72 1.56 5.97 -2.25
N GLU A 73 2.50 5.12 -2.66
CA GLU A 73 2.42 3.68 -2.45
C GLU A 73 3.04 3.36 -1.08
N MET A 74 2.27 2.71 -0.21
CA MET A 74 2.72 2.18 1.06
C MET A 74 2.89 0.66 0.94
N LEU A 75 4.10 0.18 1.22
CA LEU A 75 4.39 -1.24 1.43
C LEU A 75 4.27 -1.52 2.92
N LEU A 76 3.33 -2.39 3.28
CA LEU A 76 3.02 -2.78 4.65
C LEU A 76 3.27 -4.27 4.81
N SER A 77 4.12 -4.67 5.75
CA SER A 77 4.43 -6.08 6.01
C SER A 77 4.94 -6.23 7.45
N ALA A 78 5.33 -7.45 7.80
CA ALA A 78 6.03 -7.77 9.04
C ALA A 78 7.19 -8.70 8.73
N SER A 79 8.10 -8.89 9.69
CA SER A 79 9.19 -9.86 9.56
C SER A 79 8.65 -11.26 9.28
N ALA A 80 9.42 -12.08 8.56
CA ALA A 80 9.02 -13.45 8.20
C ALA A 80 8.67 -14.30 9.44
N GLU A 81 9.38 -14.08 10.56
CA GLU A 81 9.16 -14.74 11.85
C GLU A 81 7.77 -14.46 12.43
N TYR A 82 7.15 -13.33 12.08
CA TYR A 82 5.76 -13.07 12.48
C TYR A 82 4.84 -14.05 11.76
N PHE A 83 4.93 -14.17 10.43
CA PHE A 83 4.06 -15.04 9.65
C PHE A 83 4.41 -16.52 9.80
N ARG A 84 5.67 -16.84 10.14
CA ARG A 84 6.21 -18.19 10.24
C ARG A 84 7.07 -18.33 11.50
N PRO A 85 6.46 -18.42 12.70
CA PRO A 85 7.21 -18.42 13.97
C PRO A 85 8.15 -19.61 14.13
N TYR A 86 7.87 -20.73 13.45
CA TYR A 86 8.68 -21.96 13.54
C TYR A 86 9.52 -22.24 12.28
N ALA A 87 9.36 -21.45 11.21
CA ALA A 87 9.93 -21.73 9.89
C ALA A 87 10.20 -20.45 9.08
N ALA A 88 10.82 -19.44 9.69
CA ALA A 88 10.99 -18.12 9.07
C ALA A 88 11.68 -18.14 7.68
N HIS A 89 12.56 -19.13 7.46
CA HIS A 89 13.30 -19.34 6.22
C HIS A 89 12.47 -19.99 5.09
N GLU A 90 11.32 -20.60 5.40
CA GLU A 90 10.46 -21.28 4.42
C GLU A 90 9.50 -20.28 3.77
N GLY A 91 9.96 -19.57 2.74
CA GLY A 91 9.10 -18.65 1.98
C GLY A 91 7.88 -19.32 1.34
N GLY A 92 6.80 -18.56 1.16
CA GLY A 92 5.57 -19.01 0.50
C GLY A 92 4.58 -19.75 1.41
N SER A 93 4.95 -20.07 2.65
CA SER A 93 4.01 -20.52 3.69
C SER A 93 3.76 -19.42 4.73
N TYR A 94 2.65 -19.51 5.46
CA TYR A 94 2.32 -18.59 6.55
C TYR A 94 1.26 -19.23 7.47
N ASP A 95 1.32 -18.88 8.75
CA ASP A 95 0.26 -19.18 9.69
C ASP A 95 -0.98 -18.34 9.36
N LYS A 96 -2.11 -19.03 9.15
CA LYS A 96 -3.34 -18.40 8.70
C LYS A 96 -3.89 -17.40 9.72
N GLN A 97 -3.91 -17.76 11.01
CA GLN A 97 -4.46 -16.89 12.05
C GLN A 97 -3.65 -15.59 12.13
N ARG A 98 -2.32 -15.70 12.10
CA ARG A 98 -1.44 -14.53 12.16
C ARG A 98 -1.55 -13.65 10.92
N LEU A 99 -1.75 -14.25 9.75
CA LEU A 99 -2.04 -13.51 8.52
C LEU A 99 -3.37 -12.75 8.65
N ASP A 100 -4.43 -13.42 9.10
CA ASP A 100 -5.75 -12.81 9.28
C ASP A 100 -5.70 -11.64 10.28
N ASP A 101 -4.98 -11.83 11.40
CA ASP A 101 -4.74 -10.79 12.41
C ASP A 101 -3.96 -9.60 11.84
N PHE A 102 -2.93 -9.87 11.02
CA PHE A 102 -2.15 -8.84 10.34
C PHE A 102 -3.00 -8.03 9.35
N VAL A 103 -3.77 -8.71 8.50
CA VAL A 103 -4.64 -8.06 7.51
C VAL A 103 -5.66 -7.18 8.21
N LYS A 104 -6.31 -7.71 9.26
CA LYS A 104 -7.27 -6.95 10.07
C LYS A 104 -6.64 -5.69 10.67
N ALA A 105 -5.50 -5.85 11.36
CA ALA A 105 -4.81 -4.73 11.99
C ALA A 105 -4.37 -3.66 10.98
N VAL A 106 -3.85 -4.06 9.82
CA VAL A 106 -3.45 -3.13 8.76
C VAL A 106 -4.64 -2.39 8.17
N VAL A 107 -5.75 -3.09 7.88
CA VAL A 107 -6.96 -2.44 7.33
C VAL A 107 -7.55 -1.45 8.33
N GLU A 108 -7.65 -1.83 9.60
CA GLU A 108 -8.11 -0.93 10.67
C GLU A 108 -7.19 0.29 10.82
N TRP A 109 -5.87 0.09 10.78
CA TRP A 109 -4.91 1.20 10.83
C TRP A 109 -5.00 2.13 9.61
N LEU A 110 -5.18 1.57 8.42
CA LEU A 110 -5.36 2.34 7.18
C LEU A 110 -6.63 3.20 7.25
N ASP A 111 -7.75 2.63 7.71
CA ASP A 111 -9.01 3.36 7.85
C ASP A 111 -8.92 4.46 8.93
N ASN A 112 -8.40 4.13 10.11
CA ASN A 112 -8.29 5.09 11.21
C ASN A 112 -7.31 6.24 10.93
N SER A 113 -6.16 5.94 10.31
CA SER A 113 -5.08 6.93 10.13
C SER A 113 -5.23 7.75 8.85
N TRP A 114 -5.74 7.13 7.79
CA TRP A 114 -5.76 7.72 6.46
C TRP A 114 -7.15 7.82 5.85
N GLY A 115 -8.06 6.95 6.27
CA GLY A 115 -9.46 6.93 5.87
C GLY A 115 -9.62 6.98 4.36
N ASP A 116 -10.44 7.93 3.93
CA ASP A 116 -10.82 8.11 2.53
C ASP A 116 -9.66 8.49 1.59
N ARG A 117 -8.46 8.81 2.12
CA ARG A 117 -7.25 9.03 1.32
C ARG A 117 -6.73 7.74 0.70
N ILE A 118 -7.02 6.58 1.29
CA ILE A 118 -6.68 5.27 0.72
C ILE A 118 -7.68 4.94 -0.38
N VAL A 119 -7.18 4.87 -1.61
CA VAL A 119 -8.04 4.59 -2.78
C VAL A 119 -8.04 3.12 -3.18
N LYS A 120 -7.01 2.37 -2.76
CA LYS A 120 -6.89 0.93 -3.01
C LYS A 120 -5.87 0.31 -2.06
N ALA A 121 -6.11 -0.90 -1.59
CA ALA A 121 -5.10 -1.72 -0.94
C ALA A 121 -5.22 -3.19 -1.36
N SER A 122 -4.10 -3.79 -1.72
CA SER A 122 -4.01 -5.18 -2.20
C SER A 122 -3.04 -5.98 -1.34
N LEU A 123 -3.53 -7.10 -0.80
CA LEU A 123 -2.74 -8.13 -0.12
C LEU A 123 -2.13 -9.07 -1.15
N HIS A 124 -0.80 -9.17 -1.13
CA HIS A 124 -0.04 -10.11 -1.92
C HIS A 124 0.36 -11.31 -1.08
N LEU A 125 0.05 -12.49 -1.61
CA LEU A 125 0.36 -13.79 -0.99
C LEU A 125 1.19 -14.69 -1.92
N ASP A 126 1.45 -14.21 -3.13
CA ASP A 126 2.13 -14.92 -4.20
C ASP A 126 3.66 -14.79 -4.15
N GLU A 127 4.21 -14.02 -3.22
CA GLU A 127 5.66 -13.88 -3.00
C GLU A 127 6.11 -14.55 -1.68
N MET A 128 7.36 -14.29 -1.27
CA MET A 128 7.99 -14.96 -0.12
C MET A 128 7.31 -14.65 1.22
N THR A 129 6.92 -13.40 1.44
CA THR A 129 6.34 -12.93 2.70
C THR A 129 5.10 -12.10 2.40
N PRO A 130 3.96 -12.36 3.09
CA PRO A 130 2.75 -11.57 2.92
C PRO A 130 3.00 -10.07 3.11
N HIS A 131 2.46 -9.26 2.20
CA HIS A 131 2.57 -7.80 2.27
C HIS A 131 1.39 -7.14 1.57
N ILE A 132 1.10 -5.90 1.96
CA ILE A 132 0.02 -5.09 1.41
C ILE A 132 0.64 -3.89 0.69
N HIS A 133 0.18 -3.66 -0.53
CA HIS A 133 0.39 -2.39 -1.24
C HIS A 133 -0.86 -1.53 -1.08
N ALA A 134 -0.75 -0.41 -0.37
CA ALA A 134 -1.82 0.57 -0.23
C ALA A 134 -1.49 1.86 -1.00
N TYR A 135 -2.44 2.36 -1.79
CA TYR A 135 -2.29 3.59 -2.55
C TYR A 135 -3.08 4.72 -1.88
N LEU A 136 -2.35 5.75 -1.48
CA LEU A 136 -2.85 6.94 -0.80
C LEU A 136 -2.78 8.16 -1.73
N VAL A 137 -3.85 8.95 -1.81
CA VAL A 137 -3.82 10.28 -2.44
C VAL A 137 -3.53 11.33 -1.37
N PRO A 138 -2.41 12.07 -1.44
CA PRO A 138 -1.92 12.88 -0.32
C PRO A 138 -2.61 14.24 -0.23
N LEU A 139 -3.92 14.24 0.03
CA LEU A 139 -4.69 15.45 0.27
C LEU A 139 -4.49 15.94 1.71
N ASP A 140 -4.17 17.21 1.90
CA ASP A 140 -4.20 17.83 3.23
C ASP A 140 -5.64 18.09 3.71
N GLU A 141 -5.77 18.67 4.90
CA GLU A 141 -7.06 19.03 5.52
C GLU A 141 -7.88 20.03 4.68
N ARG A 142 -7.24 20.72 3.72
CA ARG A 142 -7.91 21.64 2.79
C ARG A 142 -8.31 20.96 1.48
N GLY A 143 -8.12 19.64 1.39
CA GLY A 143 -8.38 18.85 0.18
C GLY A 143 -7.38 19.12 -0.95
N LYS A 144 -6.18 19.67 -0.66
CA LYS A 144 -5.16 19.97 -1.67
C LYS A 144 -4.05 18.94 -1.67
N LEU A 145 -3.53 18.60 -2.87
CA LEU A 145 -2.38 17.71 -3.00
C LEU A 145 -1.15 18.31 -2.29
N ASN A 146 -0.77 17.68 -1.18
CA ASN A 146 0.26 18.16 -0.29
C ASN A 146 0.94 17.02 0.47
N CYS A 147 1.71 16.21 -0.26
CA CYS A 147 2.53 15.14 0.32
C CYS A 147 3.55 15.66 1.35
N LYS A 148 3.99 16.91 1.26
CA LYS A 148 4.89 17.51 2.26
C LYS A 148 4.19 17.68 3.61
N ALA A 149 2.91 18.05 3.61
CA ALA A 149 2.12 18.13 4.84
C ALA A 149 1.93 16.76 5.49
N LEU A 150 1.95 15.65 4.76
CA LEU A 150 1.78 14.31 5.36
C LEU A 150 3.13 13.64 5.69
N PHE A 151 4.11 13.71 4.78
CA PHE A 151 5.37 12.93 4.84
C PHE A 151 6.62 13.77 4.59
N GLY A 152 6.54 15.09 4.80
CA GLY A 152 7.59 16.02 4.38
C GLY A 152 8.74 16.22 5.35
N THR A 153 8.62 15.76 6.60
CA THR A 153 9.61 15.99 7.65
C THR A 153 10.05 14.68 8.29
N ARG A 154 11.27 14.66 8.84
CA ARG A 154 11.78 13.52 9.61
C ARG A 154 10.86 13.16 10.77
N VAL A 155 10.30 14.16 11.45
CA VAL A 155 9.36 13.97 12.57
C VAL A 155 8.10 13.24 12.10
N LYS A 156 7.53 13.60 10.94
CA LYS A 156 6.35 12.90 10.40
C LYS A 156 6.66 11.48 9.96
N MET A 157 7.84 11.26 9.39
CA MET A 157 8.29 9.91 9.06
C MET A 157 8.53 9.06 10.30
N TYR A 158 9.02 9.66 11.39
CA TYR A 158 9.15 8.98 12.69
C TYR A 158 7.79 8.64 13.29
N GLN A 159 6.87 9.61 13.31
CA GLN A 159 5.49 9.41 13.78
C GLN A 159 4.77 8.30 12.98
N LEU A 160 5.04 8.18 11.68
CA LEU A 160 4.51 7.09 10.86
C LEU A 160 5.02 5.71 11.29
N GLN A 161 6.24 5.60 11.81
CA GLN A 161 6.80 4.32 12.27
C GLN A 161 6.33 3.98 13.69
N ASP A 162 5.96 4.97 14.48
CA ASP A 162 5.50 4.85 15.87
C ASP A 162 3.95 4.81 16.01
N SER A 163 3.21 4.99 14.91
CA SER A 163 1.73 5.05 14.88
C SER A 163 1.04 3.70 14.92
#